data_AF-A0A932KQB1-F1
#
_entry.id   AF-A0A932KQB1-F1
#
_cell.length_a   1.000
_cell.length_b   1.000
_cell.length_c   1.000
_cell.angle_alpha   90.00
_cell.angle_beta   90.00
_cell.angle_gamma   90.00
#
_symmetry.space_group_name_H-M   'P 1'
#
loop_
_entity.id
_entity.type
_entity.pdbx_description
1 polymer ?
#
loop_
_entity_poly.entity_id
_entity_poly.type
_entity_poly.pdbx_seq_one_letter_code
_entity_poly.pdbx_strand_id
1 'polypeptide(L)'
;MVQDTFLRAWNSLKNFSHDRGTFQSFLYTIARNLVIDTQRKKKHLSLDGENVPEVESSENLFDKLTKSEDIRTAHKALLHLPEEERRLLVLRYFEDFSYSEIANIVGLEEGNVRVKVHRLLKTLRGFLEE
;
A
#
# COMPACT_ATOMS: atom_id res chain seq x y z
N MET A 1 9.95 -12.05 -3.80
CA MET A 1 9.03 -11.19 -3.02
C MET A 1 8.29 -11.99 -1.95
N VAL A 2 7.34 -12.88 -2.28
CA VAL A 2 6.61 -13.65 -1.26
C VAL A 2 7.55 -14.54 -0.43
N GLN A 3 8.39 -15.34 -1.09
CA GLN A 3 9.38 -16.19 -0.41
C GLN A 3 10.30 -15.37 0.52
N ASP A 4 10.82 -14.25 0.03
CA ASP A 4 11.71 -13.38 0.80
C ASP A 4 10.99 -12.75 2.01
N THR A 5 9.71 -12.36 1.85
CA THR A 5 8.89 -11.87 2.96
C THR A 5 8.76 -12.93 4.04
N PHE A 6 8.39 -14.17 3.69
CA PHE A 6 8.27 -15.24 4.67
C PHE A 6 9.61 -15.61 5.32
N LEU A 7 10.70 -15.60 4.56
CA LEU A 7 12.03 -15.87 5.11
C LEU A 7 12.50 -14.77 6.07
N ARG A 8 12.28 -13.49 5.74
CA ARG A 8 12.55 -12.38 6.68
C ARG A 8 11.62 -12.42 7.89
N ALA A 9 10.35 -12.79 7.71
CA ALA A 9 9.40 -12.93 8.81
C ALA A 9 9.83 -14.03 9.78
N TRP A 10 10.27 -15.18 9.27
CA TRP A 10 10.80 -16.28 10.08
C TRP A 10 11.99 -15.83 10.94
N ASN A 11 12.96 -15.15 10.33
CA ASN A 11 14.14 -14.63 11.05
C ASN A 11 13.81 -13.53 12.06
N SER A 12 12.70 -12.82 11.85
CA SER A 12 12.27 -11.68 12.67
C SER A 12 11.16 -12.04 13.66
N LEU A 13 10.72 -13.30 13.69
CA LEU A 13 9.53 -13.74 14.41
C LEU A 13 9.64 -13.49 15.92
N LYS A 14 10.86 -13.59 16.48
CA LYS A 14 11.15 -13.26 17.87
C LYS A 14 10.85 -11.81 18.26
N ASN A 15 10.78 -10.91 17.27
CA ASN A 15 10.47 -9.49 17.48
C ASN A 15 8.98 -9.21 17.25
N PHE A 16 8.19 -10.17 16.76
CA PHE A 16 6.76 -9.98 16.60
C PHE A 16 6.09 -9.89 17.97
N SER A 17 5.16 -8.95 18.10
CA SER A 17 4.38 -8.77 19.31
C SER A 17 2.99 -8.24 18.95
N HIS A 18 1.96 -8.81 19.59
CA HIS A 18 0.55 -8.55 19.28
C HIS A 18 0.09 -7.14 19.69
N ASP A 19 0.84 -6.47 20.58
CA ASP A 19 0.64 -5.06 20.93
C ASP A 19 0.88 -4.12 19.74
N ARG A 20 1.70 -4.55 18.77
CA ARG A 20 2.01 -3.80 17.54
C ARG A 20 1.12 -4.18 16.35
N GLY A 21 0.07 -4.96 16.58
CA GLY A 21 -0.91 -5.35 15.56
C GLY A 21 -0.87 -6.84 15.21
N THR A 22 -1.61 -7.21 14.17
CA THR A 22 -1.75 -8.61 13.75
C THR A 22 -0.49 -9.16 13.07
N PHE A 23 -0.41 -10.49 12.99
CA PHE A 23 0.63 -11.14 12.19
C PHE A 23 0.52 -10.77 10.70
N GLN A 24 -0.71 -10.53 10.21
CA GLN A 24 -0.94 -10.09 8.83
C GLN A 24 -0.33 -8.71 8.59
N SER A 25 -0.56 -7.72 9.47
CA SER A 25 0.05 -6.40 9.33
C SER A 25 1.57 -6.45 9.44
N PHE A 26 2.13 -7.32 10.30
CA PHE A 26 3.56 -7.58 10.37
C PHE A 26 4.16 -8.08 9.04
N LEU A 27 3.50 -9.03 8.36
CA LEU A 27 3.93 -9.50 7.04
C LEU A 27 3.87 -8.39 5.99
N TYR A 28 2.83 -7.54 6.03
CA TYR A 28 2.71 -6.38 5.13
C TYR A 28 3.83 -5.36 5.35
N THR A 29 4.21 -5.08 6.60
CA THR A 29 5.35 -4.22 6.92
C THR A 29 6.65 -4.77 6.31
N ILE A 30 6.90 -6.08 6.47
CA ILE A 30 8.09 -6.72 5.89
C ILE A 30 8.06 -6.63 4.36
N ALA A 31 6.95 -7.02 3.73
CA ALA A 31 6.80 -6.99 2.28
C ALA A 31 7.00 -5.58 1.73
N ARG A 32 6.40 -4.56 2.35
CA ARG A 32 6.57 -3.16 1.95
C ARG A 32 8.02 -2.72 2.04
N ASN A 33 8.71 -3.06 3.12
CA ASN A 33 10.12 -2.71 3.28
C ASN A 33 11.00 -3.37 2.20
N LEU A 34 10.72 -4.63 1.82
CA LEU A 34 11.40 -5.26 0.69
C LEU A 34 11.16 -4.52 -0.62
N VAL A 35 9.91 -4.11 -0.91
CA VAL A 35 9.61 -3.34 -2.12
C VAL A 35 10.42 -2.04 -2.14
N ILE A 36 10.43 -1.29 -1.04
CA ILE A 36 11.20 -0.05 -0.92
C ILE A 36 12.70 -0.31 -1.08
N ASP A 37 13.25 -1.34 -0.44
CA ASP A 37 14.65 -1.74 -0.56
C ASP A 37 15.03 -2.04 -2.02
N THR A 38 14.18 -2.78 -2.74
CA THR A 38 14.43 -3.15 -4.14
C THR A 38 14.34 -1.94 -5.08
N GLN A 39 13.36 -1.06 -4.87
CA GLN A 39 13.23 0.18 -5.65
C GLN A 39 14.42 1.11 -5.43
N ARG A 40 14.88 1.27 -4.19
CA ARG A 40 16.08 2.06 -3.87
C ARG A 40 17.32 1.50 -4.58
N LYS A 41 17.52 0.18 -4.57
CA LYS A 41 18.64 -0.47 -5.29
C LYS A 41 18.56 -0.25 -6.80
N LYS A 42 17.37 -0.40 -7.41
CA LYS A 42 17.17 -0.13 -8.84
C LYS A 42 17.48 1.32 -9.22
N LYS A 43 17.07 2.28 -8.40
CA LYS A 43 17.38 3.70 -8.62
C LYS A 43 18.88 3.97 -8.57
N HIS A 44 19.61 3.34 -7.66
CA HIS A 44 21.07 3.43 -7.61
C HIS A 44 21.73 2.84 -8.87
N LEU A 45 21.31 1.66 -9.32
CA LEU A 45 21.85 1.02 -10.54
C LEU A 45 21.52 1.80 -11.82
N SER A 46 20.36 2.44 -11.89
CA SER A 46 19.97 3.29 -13.02
C SER A 46 20.78 4.59 -13.10
N LEU A 47 21.31 5.10 -11.98
CA LEU A 47 22.23 6.24 -11.97
C LEU A 47 23.64 5.84 -12.47
N ASP A 48 23.99 4.56 -12.37
CA ASP A 48 25.26 3.98 -12.84
C ASP A 48 25.21 3.45 -14.30
N GLY A 49 24.15 3.77 -15.05
CA GLY A 49 24.13 3.62 -16.52
C GLY A 49 23.47 2.36 -17.09
N GLU A 50 22.92 1.46 -16.27
CA GLU A 50 22.09 0.36 -16.78
C GLU A 50 20.60 0.74 -16.76
N ASN A 51 20.01 0.87 -17.94
CA ASN A 51 18.56 0.98 -18.11
C ASN A 51 17.91 -0.32 -17.63
N VAL A 52 17.52 -0.36 -16.36
CA VAL A 52 16.71 -1.44 -15.80
C VAL A 52 15.28 -1.28 -16.36
N PRO A 53 14.71 -2.32 -17.00
CA PRO A 53 13.35 -2.23 -17.52
C PRO A 53 12.38 -1.87 -16.40
N GLU A 54 11.57 -0.86 -16.68
CA GLU A 54 10.45 -0.43 -15.85
C GLU A 54 9.52 -1.64 -15.70
N VAL A 55 9.40 -2.13 -14.46
CA VAL A 55 8.45 -3.21 -14.18
C VAL A 55 7.08 -2.57 -14.31
N GLU A 56 6.35 -2.94 -15.36
CA GLU A 56 4.94 -2.59 -15.52
C GLU A 56 4.25 -2.76 -14.17
N SER A 57 3.64 -1.67 -13.70
CA SER A 57 2.88 -1.66 -12.46
C SER A 57 1.95 -2.85 -12.50
N SER A 58 2.06 -3.75 -11.52
CA SER A 58 1.18 -4.91 -11.39
C SER A 58 -0.24 -4.47 -11.71
N GLU A 59 -0.82 -5.05 -12.77
CA GLU A 59 -2.20 -4.85 -13.19
C GLU A 59 -3.06 -4.61 -11.95
N ASN A 60 -3.70 -3.44 -11.90
CA ASN A 60 -4.40 -2.97 -10.72
C ASN A 60 -5.31 -4.11 -10.25
N LEU A 61 -5.19 -4.51 -8.98
CA LEU A 61 -6.09 -5.50 -8.38
C LEU A 61 -7.58 -5.15 -8.59
N PHE A 62 -7.85 -3.88 -8.88
CA PHE A 62 -9.14 -3.30 -9.22
C PHE A 62 -9.64 -3.56 -10.65
N ASP A 63 -8.77 -3.80 -11.63
CA ASP A 63 -9.17 -3.95 -13.05
C ASP A 63 -9.99 -5.23 -13.30
N LYS A 64 -10.01 -6.17 -12.36
CA LYS A 64 -10.77 -7.43 -12.47
C LYS A 64 -12.21 -7.37 -11.92
N LEU A 65 -12.63 -6.24 -11.33
CA LEU A 65 -13.97 -6.07 -10.77
C LEU A 65 -14.73 -4.95 -11.49
N THR A 66 -15.46 -5.23 -12.57
CA THR A 66 -16.38 -4.21 -13.10
C THR A 66 -17.61 -4.82 -13.78
N LYS A 67 -18.78 -4.65 -13.15
CA LYS A 67 -20.10 -4.85 -13.77
C LYS A 67 -21.13 -3.74 -13.48
N SER A 68 -20.87 -2.80 -12.57
CA SER A 68 -21.75 -1.64 -12.32
C SER A 68 -21.03 -0.31 -12.59
N GLU A 69 -21.79 0.69 -13.07
CA GLU A 69 -21.28 2.04 -13.37
C GLU A 69 -20.68 2.72 -12.13
N ASP A 70 -21.30 2.55 -10.96
CA ASP A 70 -20.81 3.10 -9.68
C ASP A 70 -19.39 2.63 -9.33
N ILE A 71 -19.11 1.33 -9.54
CA ILE A 71 -17.78 0.76 -9.29
C ILE A 71 -16.76 1.35 -10.28
N ARG A 72 -17.16 1.57 -11.53
CA ARG A 72 -16.28 2.16 -12.55
C ARG A 72 -15.94 3.61 -12.23
N THR A 73 -16.92 4.38 -11.75
CA THR A 73 -16.73 5.77 -11.32
C THR A 73 -15.85 5.86 -10.08
N ALA A 74 -16.10 5.02 -9.07
CA ALA A 74 -15.24 4.93 -7.89
C ALA A 74 -13.79 4.55 -8.24
N HIS A 75 -13.60 3.60 -9.16
CA HIS A 75 -12.28 3.21 -9.63
C HIS A 75 -11.55 4.37 -10.32
N LYS A 76 -12.23 5.11 -11.20
CA LYS A 76 -11.66 6.31 -11.83
C LYS A 76 -11.27 7.37 -10.80
N ALA A 77 -12.10 7.62 -9.80
CA ALA A 77 -11.78 8.58 -8.74
C ALA A 77 -10.53 8.15 -7.95
N LEU A 78 -10.37 6.86 -7.65
CA LEU A 78 -9.17 6.32 -7.01
C LEU A 78 -7.90 6.46 -7.86
N LEU A 79 -8.02 6.44 -9.20
CA LEU A 79 -6.89 6.63 -10.10
C LEU A 79 -6.35 8.07 -10.12
N HIS A 80 -7.15 9.06 -9.69
CA HIS A 80 -6.69 10.45 -9.55
C HIS A 80 -5.84 10.68 -8.29
N LEU A 81 -5.88 9.75 -7.34
CA LEU A 81 -5.04 9.83 -6.14
C LEU A 81 -3.61 9.33 -6.45
N PRO A 82 -2.58 9.98 -5.89
CA PRO A 82 -1.22 9.42 -5.83
C PRO A 82 -1.24 7.98 -5.30
N GLU A 83 -0.36 7.12 -5.81
CA GLU A 83 -0.36 5.70 -5.47
C GLU A 83 -0.23 5.45 -3.96
N GLU A 84 0.63 6.22 -3.27
CA GLU A 84 0.80 6.11 -1.81
C GLU A 84 -0.49 6.46 -1.04
N GLU A 85 -1.26 7.41 -1.54
CA GLU A 85 -2.52 7.83 -0.93
C GLU A 85 -3.63 6.82 -1.19
N ARG A 86 -3.76 6.34 -2.44
CA ARG A 86 -4.68 5.26 -2.80
C ARG A 86 -4.42 4.02 -1.94
N ARG A 87 -3.16 3.69 -1.67
CA ARG A 87 -2.79 2.52 -0.84
C ARG A 87 -3.35 2.59 0.58
N LEU A 88 -3.47 3.78 1.18
CA LEU A 88 -4.08 3.94 2.51
C LEU A 88 -5.56 3.53 2.50
N LEU A 89 -6.29 3.87 1.42
CA LEU A 89 -7.69 3.49 1.26
C LEU A 89 -7.84 1.99 1.00
N VAL A 90 -6.95 1.40 0.20
CA VAL A 90 -6.91 -0.05 -0.02
C VAL A 90 -6.73 -0.80 1.30
N LEU A 91 -5.70 -0.43 2.07
CA LEU A 91 -5.43 -1.08 3.35
C LEU A 91 -6.61 -0.92 4.33
N ARG A 92 -7.31 0.24 4.32
CA ARG A 92 -8.43 0.48 5.24
C ARG A 92 -9.72 -0.21 4.84
N TYR A 93 -10.10 -0.16 3.56
CA TYR A 93 -11.45 -0.53 3.11
C TYR A 93 -11.52 -1.83 2.32
N PHE A 94 -10.39 -2.31 1.77
CA PHE A 94 -10.34 -3.56 1.01
C PHE A 94 -9.67 -4.68 1.81
N GLU A 95 -8.64 -4.34 2.58
CA GLU A 95 -7.89 -5.28 3.44
C GLU A 95 -8.34 -5.24 4.91
N ASP A 96 -9.25 -4.33 5.25
CA ASP A 96 -9.86 -4.11 6.58
C ASP A 96 -8.87 -3.96 7.76
N PHE A 97 -7.70 -3.38 7.52
CA PHE A 97 -6.76 -3.06 8.59
C PHE A 97 -7.25 -1.89 9.44
N SER A 98 -6.98 -1.97 10.74
CA SER A 98 -7.18 -0.84 11.65
C SER A 98 -6.20 0.31 11.37
N TYR A 99 -6.52 1.53 11.82
CA TYR A 99 -5.63 2.68 11.63
C TYR A 99 -4.24 2.49 12.26
N SER A 100 -4.16 1.80 13.40
CA SER A 100 -2.91 1.47 14.07
C SER A 100 -2.07 0.48 13.24
N GLU A 101 -2.70 -0.55 12.68
CA GLU A 101 -2.02 -1.50 11.80
C GLU A 101 -1.54 -0.84 10.51
N ILE A 102 -2.36 0.01 9.90
CA ILE A 102 -1.95 0.78 8.72
C ILE A 102 -0.75 1.65 9.07
N ALA A 103 -0.77 2.35 10.20
CA ALA A 103 0.35 3.14 10.70
C ALA A 103 1.64 2.31 10.80
N ASN A 104 1.56 1.10 11.33
CA ASN A 104 2.69 0.18 11.43
C ASN A 104 3.16 -0.34 10.06
N ILE A 105 2.24 -0.54 9.11
CA ILE A 105 2.56 -0.94 7.73
C ILE A 105 3.30 0.20 7.01
N VAL A 106 2.76 1.42 7.05
CA VAL A 106 3.29 2.55 6.26
C VAL A 106 4.40 3.34 6.97
N GLY A 107 4.62 3.12 8.25
CA GLY A 107 5.62 3.82 9.06
C GLY A 107 5.20 5.25 9.42
N LEU A 108 3.92 5.46 9.74
CA LEU A 108 3.36 6.75 10.16
C LEU A 108 2.72 6.62 11.55
N GLU A 109 2.44 7.73 12.20
CA GLU A 109 1.60 7.74 13.41
C GLU A 109 0.13 7.47 13.08
N GLU A 110 -0.60 6.76 13.94
CA GLU A 110 -2.02 6.45 13.75
C GLU A 110 -2.87 7.71 13.50
N GLY A 111 -2.60 8.79 14.24
CA GLY A 111 -3.29 10.07 14.07
C GLY A 111 -3.10 10.65 12.66
N ASN A 112 -1.88 10.54 12.10
CA ASN A 112 -1.58 10.99 10.75
C ASN A 112 -2.33 10.15 9.71
N VAL A 113 -2.37 8.82 9.89
CA VAL A 113 -3.15 7.92 9.01
C VAL A 113 -4.64 8.31 9.05
N ARG A 114 -5.22 8.53 10.23
CA ARG A 114 -6.63 8.91 10.37
C ARG A 114 -6.93 10.23 9.65
N VAL A 115 -6.08 11.24 9.81
CA VAL A 115 -6.22 12.53 9.13
C VAL A 115 -6.09 12.38 7.61
N LYS A 116 -5.10 11.62 7.13
CA LYS A 116 -4.90 11.36 5.70
C LYS A 116 -6.11 10.66 5.11
N VAL A 117 -6.55 9.54 5.69
CA VAL A 117 -7.73 8.80 5.20
C VAL A 117 -8.97 9.71 5.14
N HIS A 118 -9.20 10.52 6.17
CA HIS A 118 -10.32 11.47 6.17
C HIS A 118 -10.23 12.49 5.02
N ARG A 119 -9.06 13.08 4.78
CA ARG A 119 -8.83 14.01 3.67
C ARG A 119 -9.04 13.34 2.31
N LEU A 120 -8.54 12.13 2.13
CA LEU A 120 -8.69 11.37 0.89
C LEU A 120 -10.14 11.06 0.57
N LEU A 121 -10.95 10.68 1.56
CA LEU A 121 -12.39 10.48 1.36
C LEU A 121 -13.10 11.78 0.96
N LYS A 122 -12.69 12.92 1.53
CA LYS A 122 -13.23 14.22 1.13
C LYS A 122 -12.87 14.56 -0.32
N THR A 123 -11.63 14.30 -0.72
CA THR A 123 -11.16 14.48 -2.10
C THR A 123 -11.93 13.57 -3.07
N LEU A 124 -12.10 12.29 -2.74
CA LEU A 124 -12.88 11.35 -3.56
C LEU A 124 -14.35 11.77 -3.68
N ARG A 125 -14.96 12.29 -2.62
CA ARG A 125 -16.33 12.82 -2.68
C ARG A 125 -16.43 13.95 -3.69
N GLY A 126 -15.48 14.88 -3.71
CA GLY A 126 -15.45 15.96 -4.70
C GLY A 126 -15.43 15.45 -6.14
N PHE A 127 -14.65 14.40 -6.42
CA PHE A 127 -14.62 13.76 -7.75
C PHE A 127 -15.87 12.97 -8.13
N LEU A 128 -16.73 12.62 -7.16
CA LEU A 128 -17.98 11.89 -7.40
C LEU A 128 -19.21 12.81 -7.48
N GLU A 129 -19.08 14.05 -7.01
CA GLU A 129 -20.12 15.09 -7.07
C GLU A 129 -20.02 15.97 -8.33
N GLU A 130 -18.92 15.85 -9.11
CA GLU A 130 -18.73 16.39 -10.47
C GLU A 130 -19.14 15.38 -11.55
#